data_AF-A0A833RH39-F1
#
_entry.id   AF-A0A833RH39-F1
#
_cell.length_a   1.000
_cell.length_b   1.000
_cell.length_c   1.000
_cell.angle_alpha   90.00
_cell.angle_beta   90.00
_cell.angle_gamma   90.00
#
_symmetry.space_group_name_H-M   'P 1'
#
loop_
_entity.id
_entity.type
_entity.pdbx_description
1 polymer ?
#
loop_
_entity_poly.entity_id
_entity_poly.type
_entity_poly.pdbx_seq_one_letter_code
_entity_poly.pdbx_strand_id
1 'polypeptide(L)'
;MYHDDSETSLLSRLVDFMAALSDPGGFSKGAEKQAETMKGLGIEQTDSKAEAKKKEEEKAKKEEFKPEPITIDTLKREKTYKLGKKQLKELDTMRKKHLKERQTMQKNHCAAIDKLVKGKDKGALLQDANVKKVISEQTAQWSAMVERQRKEEWEMLRNQAEAGRDEYKKLIEIVQASQVKQLQAKHDKDIKDMNANQVKMSVETAKEVMNDKALKTKGDKDRRLREKKEQNTKKFMQERKTVQIKQGREKEKLKTIHEKQVANLDGDIQATIEMYTNEAMQLDISSKTEFFV
;
A
#
# COMPACT_ATOMS: atom_id res chain seq x y z
N MET A 1 47.77 -11.34 -29.90
CA MET A 1 46.89 -10.21 -30.24
C MET A 1 45.60 -10.82 -30.77
N TYR A 2 44.65 -11.12 -29.89
CA TYR A 2 43.31 -11.58 -30.28
C TYR A 2 42.35 -10.50 -29.78
N HIS A 3 41.72 -9.79 -30.71
CA HIS A 3 40.67 -8.82 -30.42
C HIS A 3 39.31 -9.50 -30.55
N ASP A 4 38.44 -9.08 -29.64
CA ASP A 4 37.16 -9.64 -29.30
C ASP A 4 36.08 -9.12 -30.26
N ASP A 5 35.68 -9.93 -31.24
CA ASP A 5 34.61 -9.62 -32.21
C ASP A 5 33.22 -10.10 -31.74
N SER A 6 33.09 -10.52 -30.48
CA SER A 6 31.84 -11.07 -29.96
C SER A 6 30.93 -10.03 -29.29
N GLU A 7 31.50 -8.98 -28.69
CA GLU A 7 30.75 -7.93 -28.00
C GLU A 7 30.12 -6.90 -28.96
N THR A 8 30.75 -6.62 -30.10
CA THR A 8 30.25 -5.67 -31.11
C THR A 8 28.98 -6.16 -31.83
N SER A 9 28.82 -7.47 -31.96
CA SER A 9 27.63 -8.11 -32.57
C SER A 9 26.39 -8.05 -31.67
N LEU A 10 26.58 -8.17 -30.36
CA LEU A 10 25.49 -8.12 -29.38
C LEU A 10 24.98 -6.70 -29.16
N LEU A 11 25.87 -5.71 -29.11
CA LEU A 11 25.50 -4.31 -28.98
C LEU A 11 24.75 -3.79 -30.21
N SER A 12 25.16 -4.18 -31.42
CA SER A 12 24.45 -3.84 -32.66
C SER A 12 23.02 -4.40 -32.67
N ARG A 13 22.84 -5.67 -32.28
CA ARG A 13 21.52 -6.30 -32.17
C ARG A 13 20.63 -5.69 -31.09
N LEU A 14 21.21 -5.21 -29.99
CA LEU A 14 20.46 -4.54 -28.94
C LEU A 14 19.98 -3.14 -29.38
N VAL A 15 20.80 -2.42 -30.14
CA VAL A 15 20.47 -1.11 -30.71
C VAL A 15 19.35 -1.24 -31.75
N ASP A 16 19.41 -2.25 -32.63
CA ASP A 16 18.35 -2.51 -33.61
C ASP A 16 17.03 -2.92 -32.93
N PHE A 17 17.09 -3.69 -31.84
CA PHE A 17 15.92 -4.06 -31.05
C PHE A 17 15.31 -2.85 -30.32
N MET A 18 16.13 -1.97 -29.75
CA MET A 18 15.65 -0.75 -29.10
C MET A 18 15.09 0.26 -30.10
N ALA A 19 15.63 0.33 -31.33
CA ALA A 19 15.08 1.13 -32.41
C ALA A 19 13.69 0.64 -32.85
N ALA A 20 13.50 -0.68 -32.95
CA ALA A 20 12.21 -1.30 -33.27
C ALA A 20 11.14 -1.10 -32.16
N LEU A 21 11.56 -0.96 -30.90
CA LEU A 21 10.67 -0.65 -29.77
C LEU A 21 10.36 0.86 -29.62
N SER A 22 11.16 1.71 -30.27
CA SER A 22 11.04 3.17 -30.16
C SER A 22 10.27 3.83 -31.31
N ASP A 23 9.76 3.04 -32.26
CA ASP A 23 8.94 3.53 -33.38
C ASP A 23 7.46 3.13 -33.20
N PRO A 24 6.61 4.01 -32.63
CA PRO A 24 5.18 3.73 -32.43
C PRO A 24 4.39 3.73 -33.75
N GLY A 25 5.01 4.08 -34.88
CA GLY A 25 4.37 4.19 -36.20
C GLY A 25 4.53 2.96 -37.10
N GLY A 26 5.51 2.10 -36.83
CA GLY A 26 5.82 0.94 -37.69
C GLY A 26 4.74 -0.15 -37.67
N PHE A 27 4.15 -0.42 -36.50
CA PHE A 27 3.12 -1.46 -36.34
C PHE A 27 1.74 -1.03 -36.87
N SER A 28 1.42 0.26 -36.77
CA SER A 28 0.14 0.84 -37.19
C SER A 28 -0.02 0.83 -38.71
N LYS A 29 1.06 1.13 -39.45
CA LYS A 29 1.04 1.16 -40.92
C LYS A 29 0.88 -0.23 -41.56
N GLY A 30 1.32 -1.29 -40.89
CA GLY A 30 1.09 -2.67 -41.33
C GLY A 30 -0.37 -3.12 -41.11
N ALA A 31 -0.95 -2.74 -39.97
CA ALA A 31 -2.34 -3.03 -39.64
C ALA A 31 -3.34 -2.22 -40.50
N GLU A 32 -3.03 -0.95 -40.81
CA GLU A 32 -3.84 -0.13 -41.71
C GLU A 32 -3.86 -0.68 -43.14
N LYS A 33 -2.71 -1.11 -43.67
CA LYS A 33 -2.64 -1.70 -45.02
C LYS A 33 -3.39 -3.03 -45.12
N GLN A 34 -3.42 -3.83 -44.04
CA GLN A 34 -4.18 -5.09 -43.98
C GLN A 34 -5.69 -4.83 -43.80
N ALA A 35 -6.07 -3.78 -43.06
CA ALA A 35 -7.46 -3.35 -42.90
C ALA A 35 -8.04 -2.73 -44.18
N GLU A 36 -7.26 -1.96 -44.95
CA GLU A 36 -7.68 -1.41 -46.24
C GLU A 36 -7.86 -2.51 -47.31
N THR A 37 -6.98 -3.51 -47.35
CA THR A 37 -7.13 -4.65 -48.29
C THR A 37 -8.34 -5.52 -47.95
N MET A 38 -8.71 -5.66 -46.68
CA MET A 38 -9.92 -6.40 -46.26
C MET A 38 -11.21 -5.61 -46.48
N LYS A 39 -11.18 -4.27 -46.37
CA LYS A 39 -12.32 -3.38 -46.66
C LYS A 39 -12.64 -3.30 -48.16
N GLY A 40 -11.64 -3.48 -49.03
CA GLY A 40 -11.80 -3.57 -50.47
C GLY A 40 -12.49 -4.85 -51.00
N LEU A 41 -12.66 -5.87 -50.15
CA LEU A 41 -13.21 -7.19 -50.51
C LEU A 41 -14.65 -7.43 -50.05
N GLY A 42 -15.34 -6.41 -49.50
CA GLY A 42 -16.80 -6.44 -49.32
C GLY A 42 -17.35 -7.46 -48.32
N ILE A 43 -16.57 -7.87 -47.32
CA ILE A 43 -17.06 -8.77 -46.25
C ILE A 43 -17.55 -7.93 -45.08
N GLU A 44 -18.85 -7.59 -45.07
CA GLU A 44 -19.54 -7.10 -43.87
C GLU A 44 -19.63 -8.24 -42.84
N GLN A 45 -18.79 -8.22 -41.80
CA GLN A 45 -19.02 -9.01 -40.60
C GLN A 45 -19.89 -8.23 -39.62
N THR A 46 -20.97 -8.85 -39.20
CA THR A 46 -21.94 -8.37 -38.23
C THR A 46 -21.32 -8.26 -36.82
N ASP A 47 -20.66 -7.14 -36.52
CA ASP A 47 -19.95 -6.89 -35.25
C ASP A 47 -20.81 -6.29 -34.11
N SER A 48 -22.13 -6.21 -34.27
CA SER A 48 -22.98 -5.59 -33.23
C SER A 48 -23.08 -6.39 -31.92
N LYS A 49 -22.71 -7.69 -31.92
CA LYS A 49 -22.74 -8.54 -30.70
C LYS A 49 -21.43 -8.51 -29.90
N ALA A 50 -20.30 -8.28 -30.55
CA ALA A 50 -18.99 -8.26 -29.90
C ALA A 50 -18.72 -6.93 -29.19
N GLU A 51 -19.16 -5.81 -29.78
CA GLU A 51 -19.04 -4.48 -29.17
C GLU A 51 -19.96 -4.29 -27.95
N ALA A 52 -21.16 -4.89 -27.96
CA ALA A 52 -22.07 -4.88 -26.81
C ALA A 52 -21.47 -5.62 -25.60
N LYS A 53 -20.81 -6.76 -25.85
CA LYS A 53 -20.11 -7.55 -24.82
C LYS A 53 -18.88 -6.84 -24.25
N LYS A 54 -18.09 -6.17 -25.11
CA LYS A 54 -16.95 -5.34 -24.66
C LYS A 54 -17.39 -4.12 -23.85
N LYS A 55 -18.46 -3.43 -24.24
CA LYS A 55 -19.03 -2.30 -23.47
C LYS A 55 -19.63 -2.74 -22.13
N GLU A 56 -20.24 -3.92 -22.04
CA GLU A 56 -20.70 -4.50 -20.77
C GLU A 56 -19.54 -4.90 -19.85
N GLU A 57 -18.47 -5.52 -20.38
CA GLU A 57 -17.27 -5.86 -19.60
C GLU A 57 -16.52 -4.62 -19.10
N GLU A 58 -16.47 -3.56 -19.89
CA GLU A 58 -15.80 -2.30 -19.52
C GLU A 58 -16.63 -1.48 -18.51
N LYS A 59 -17.98 -1.50 -18.61
CA LYS A 59 -18.86 -0.97 -17.56
C LYS A 59 -18.79 -1.80 -16.27
N ALA A 60 -18.73 -3.13 -16.37
CA ALA A 60 -18.57 -4.02 -15.22
C ALA A 60 -17.23 -3.83 -14.50
N LYS A 61 -16.16 -3.48 -15.22
CA LYS A 61 -14.86 -3.09 -14.65
C LYS A 61 -14.86 -1.73 -13.95
N LYS A 62 -15.79 -0.82 -14.28
CA LYS A 62 -15.87 0.53 -13.67
C LYS A 62 -16.66 0.58 -12.35
N GLU A 63 -17.42 -0.47 -12.04
CA GLU A 63 -18.21 -0.61 -10.79
C GLU A 63 -17.59 -1.57 -9.76
N GLU A 64 -16.34 -2.03 -9.96
CA GLU A 64 -15.71 -2.95 -9.00
C GLU A 64 -15.34 -2.18 -7.71
N PHE A 65 -15.79 -2.67 -6.54
CA PHE A 65 -15.48 -2.06 -5.24
C PHE A 65 -13.98 -2.20 -4.97
N LYS A 66 -13.24 -1.08 -5.01
CA LYS A 66 -11.82 -1.04 -4.70
C LYS A 66 -11.64 -0.45 -3.30
N PRO A 67 -11.36 -1.27 -2.28
CA PRO A 67 -11.06 -0.74 -0.95
C PRO A 67 -9.77 0.08 -0.99
N GLU A 68 -9.72 1.15 -0.21
CA GLU A 68 -8.46 1.87 0.00
C GLU A 68 -7.43 0.93 0.67
N PRO A 69 -6.16 0.94 0.22
CA PRO A 69 -5.12 0.13 0.84
C PRO A 69 -4.92 0.50 2.31
N ILE A 70 -4.85 -0.50 3.18
CA ILE A 70 -4.53 -0.30 4.61
C ILE A 70 -3.02 -0.48 4.80
N THR A 71 -2.33 0.59 5.18
CA THR A 71 -0.89 0.65 5.49
C THR A 71 -0.64 1.32 6.84
N ILE A 72 0.56 1.17 7.43
CA ILE A 72 0.93 1.84 8.69
C ILE A 72 0.65 3.35 8.64
N ASP A 73 0.99 4.02 7.53
CA ASP A 73 0.81 5.46 7.37
C ASP A 73 -0.65 5.88 7.25
N THR A 74 -1.52 5.03 6.68
CA THR A 74 -2.97 5.27 6.71
C THR A 74 -3.50 5.12 8.13
N LEU A 75 -3.05 4.10 8.87
CA LEU A 75 -3.48 3.84 10.25
C LEU A 75 -3.04 4.95 11.22
N LYS A 76 -1.83 5.50 11.05
CA LYS A 76 -1.36 6.66 11.84
C LYS A 76 -2.18 7.94 11.62
N ARG A 77 -2.89 8.05 10.49
CA ARG A 77 -3.77 9.17 10.18
C ARG A 77 -5.19 8.98 10.72
N GLU A 78 -5.53 7.78 11.19
CA GLU A 78 -6.82 7.52 11.80
C GLU A 78 -7.01 8.35 13.06
N LYS A 79 -8.19 8.96 13.22
CA LYS A 79 -8.49 9.80 14.39
C LYS A 79 -8.44 9.02 15.71
N THR A 80 -8.62 7.70 15.63
CA THR A 80 -8.59 6.78 16.77
C THR A 80 -7.18 6.36 17.18
N TYR A 81 -6.14 6.73 16.42
CA TYR A 81 -4.75 6.49 16.80
C TYR A 81 -4.31 7.42 17.93
N LYS A 82 -3.98 6.86 19.09
CA LYS A 82 -3.72 7.59 20.34
C LYS A 82 -2.26 7.58 20.76
N LEU A 83 -1.47 6.55 20.40
CA LEU A 83 -0.10 6.44 20.89
C LEU A 83 0.85 7.48 20.29
N GLY A 84 0.65 7.93 19.04
CA GLY A 84 1.64 8.76 18.34
C GLY A 84 2.07 10.03 19.09
N LYS A 85 1.09 10.80 19.61
CA LYS A 85 1.41 12.03 20.38
C LYS A 85 2.07 11.74 21.72
N LYS A 86 1.72 10.61 22.36
CA LYS A 86 2.29 10.20 23.64
C LYS A 86 3.75 9.76 23.46
N GLN A 87 3.99 8.89 22.48
CA GLN A 87 5.31 8.36 22.14
C GLN A 87 6.30 9.48 21.75
N LEU A 88 5.85 10.47 20.98
CA LEU A 88 6.68 11.63 20.62
C LEU A 88 7.10 12.45 21.85
N LYS A 89 6.17 12.71 22.78
CA LYS A 89 6.47 13.47 24.02
C LYS A 89 7.43 12.72 24.94
N GLU A 90 7.28 11.40 25.04
CA GLU A 90 8.18 10.55 25.83
C GLU A 90 9.61 10.60 25.28
N LEU A 91 9.78 10.48 23.96
CA LEU A 91 11.09 10.60 23.29
C LEU A 91 11.72 11.98 23.49
N ASP A 92 10.95 13.06 23.30
CA ASP A 92 11.46 14.42 23.49
C ASP A 92 11.92 14.67 24.92
N THR A 93 11.19 14.12 25.90
CA THR A 93 11.54 14.23 27.32
C THR A 93 12.83 13.49 27.64
N MET A 94 12.99 12.27 27.13
CA MET A 94 14.21 11.48 27.28
C MET A 94 15.42 12.19 26.64
N ARG A 95 15.29 12.65 25.39
CA ARG A 95 16.36 13.37 24.67
C ARG A 95 16.80 14.64 25.40
N LYS A 96 15.86 15.38 25.99
CA LYS A 96 16.18 16.56 26.82
C LYS A 96 16.94 16.18 28.10
N LYS A 97 16.59 15.06 28.74
CA LYS A 97 17.32 14.52 29.90
C LYS A 97 18.75 14.15 29.50
N HIS A 98 18.92 13.42 28.40
CA HIS A 98 20.23 13.01 27.88
C HIS A 98 21.11 14.21 27.54
N LEU A 99 20.56 15.22 26.89
CA LEU A 99 21.28 16.46 26.55
C LEU A 99 21.79 17.18 27.81
N LYS A 100 20.96 17.33 28.84
CA LYS A 100 21.35 17.98 30.10
C LYS A 100 22.46 17.22 30.83
N GLU A 101 22.40 15.88 30.81
CA GLU A 101 23.41 15.03 31.41
C GLU A 101 24.76 15.16 30.68
N ARG A 102 24.76 15.10 29.34
CA ARG A 102 25.94 15.33 28.50
C ARG A 102 26.57 16.68 28.78
N GLN A 103 25.76 17.75 28.79
CA GLN A 103 26.23 19.11 29.09
C GLN A 103 26.85 19.24 30.48
N THR A 104 26.26 18.56 31.48
CA THR A 104 26.78 18.60 32.86
C THR A 104 28.11 17.87 32.97
N MET A 105 28.23 16.68 32.37
CA MET A 105 29.51 15.95 32.36
C MET A 105 30.59 16.70 31.61
N GLN A 106 30.28 17.26 30.43
CA GLN A 106 31.22 18.08 29.66
C GLN A 106 31.76 19.24 30.49
N LYS A 107 30.89 20.01 31.16
CA LYS A 107 31.31 21.11 32.03
C LYS A 107 32.24 20.66 33.14
N ASN A 108 31.94 19.51 33.76
CA ASN A 108 32.78 18.94 34.82
C ASN A 108 34.15 18.47 34.29
N HIS A 109 34.17 17.84 33.11
CA HIS A 109 35.39 17.38 32.46
C HIS A 109 36.31 18.55 32.06
N CYS A 110 35.76 19.57 31.40
CA CYS A 110 36.50 20.78 31.05
C CYS A 110 37.09 21.47 32.30
N ALA A 111 36.28 21.68 33.34
CA ALA A 111 36.75 22.33 34.56
C ALA A 111 37.86 21.54 35.29
N ALA A 112 37.84 20.20 35.20
CA ALA A 112 38.89 19.35 35.77
C ALA A 112 40.19 19.45 34.94
N ILE A 113 40.09 19.42 33.61
CA ILE A 113 41.25 19.60 32.71
C ILE A 113 41.85 20.99 32.90
N ASP A 114 41.06 22.06 32.93
CA ASP A 114 41.52 23.44 33.11
C ASP A 114 42.37 23.60 34.37
N LYS A 115 41.94 22.97 35.48
CA LYS A 115 42.71 22.96 36.73
C LYS A 115 44.03 22.20 36.61
N LEU A 116 44.06 21.10 35.86
CA LEU A 116 45.24 20.26 35.68
C LEU A 116 46.29 20.88 34.76
N VAL A 117 45.86 21.65 33.77
CA VAL A 117 46.76 22.31 32.80
C VAL A 117 47.24 23.69 33.26
N LYS A 118 46.55 24.31 34.23
CA LYS A 118 46.88 25.64 34.72
C LYS A 118 48.30 25.70 35.27
N GLY A 119 49.13 26.55 34.65
CA GLY A 119 50.50 26.81 35.08
C GLY A 119 51.52 25.72 34.70
N LYS A 120 51.14 24.74 33.88
CA LYS A 120 52.07 23.71 33.35
C LYS A 120 52.42 24.00 31.89
N ASP A 121 53.68 23.77 31.52
CA ASP A 121 54.13 23.82 30.13
C ASP A 121 53.74 22.56 29.34
N LYS A 122 53.73 22.65 28.01
CA LYS A 122 53.31 21.55 27.13
C LYS A 122 54.14 20.28 27.29
N GLY A 123 55.44 20.40 27.59
CA GLY A 123 56.34 19.26 27.76
C GLY A 123 56.03 18.48 29.04
N ALA A 124 55.84 19.20 30.14
CA ALA A 124 55.44 18.60 31.42
C ALA A 124 54.06 17.91 31.35
N LEU A 125 53.10 18.48 30.62
CA LEU A 125 51.75 17.90 30.48
C LEU A 125 51.74 16.57 29.71
N LEU A 126 52.56 16.43 28.66
CA LEU A 126 52.60 15.21 27.84
C LEU A 126 53.14 13.99 28.60
N GLN A 127 53.97 14.21 29.63
CA GLN A 127 54.56 13.14 30.44
C GLN A 127 53.83 12.94 31.77
N ASP A 128 52.90 13.82 32.14
CA ASP A 128 52.19 13.76 33.41
C ASP A 128 51.22 12.55 33.44
N ALA A 129 51.57 11.56 34.24
CA ALA A 129 50.77 10.35 34.46
C ALA A 129 49.37 10.67 35.02
N ASN A 130 49.24 11.74 35.82
CA ASN A 130 47.95 12.15 36.36
C ASN A 130 47.04 12.74 35.27
N VAL A 131 47.60 13.51 34.33
CA VAL A 131 46.84 14.03 33.17
C VAL A 131 46.34 12.88 32.30
N LYS A 132 47.21 11.92 31.96
CA LYS A 132 46.84 10.72 31.19
C LYS A 132 45.74 9.91 31.88
N LYS A 133 45.86 9.71 33.20
CA LYS A 133 44.86 9.00 34.01
C LYS A 133 43.51 9.71 33.96
N VAL A 134 43.47 11.02 34.18
CA VAL A 134 42.21 11.79 34.17
C VAL A 134 41.56 11.77 32.78
N ILE A 135 42.32 11.92 31.70
CA ILE A 135 41.78 11.83 30.34
C ILE A 135 41.18 10.44 30.09
N SER A 136 41.87 9.37 30.53
CA SER A 136 41.38 7.99 30.39
C SER A 136 40.09 7.77 31.18
N GLU A 137 40.01 8.24 32.42
CA GLU A 137 38.81 8.15 33.26
C GLU A 137 37.64 8.96 32.67
N GLN A 138 37.89 10.17 32.19
CA GLN A 138 36.87 11.00 31.53
C GLN A 138 36.34 10.35 30.26
N THR A 139 37.24 9.78 29.45
CA THR A 139 36.88 9.03 28.25
C THR A 139 35.99 7.83 28.59
N ALA A 140 36.33 7.07 29.63
CA ALA A 140 35.53 5.93 30.09
C ALA A 140 34.15 6.37 30.62
N GLN A 141 34.10 7.44 31.42
CA GLN A 141 32.83 8.01 31.92
C GLN A 141 31.92 8.48 30.79
N TRP A 142 32.48 9.17 29.79
CA TRP A 142 31.73 9.64 28.64
C TRP A 142 31.20 8.47 27.80
N SER A 143 32.06 7.50 27.48
CA SER A 143 31.68 6.30 26.74
C SER A 143 30.54 5.56 27.43
N ALA A 144 30.67 5.29 28.74
CA ALA A 144 29.63 4.60 29.52
C ALA A 144 28.30 5.38 29.58
N MET A 145 28.34 6.72 29.68
CA MET A 145 27.12 7.53 29.62
C MET A 145 26.45 7.40 28.26
N VAL A 146 27.19 7.58 27.17
CA VAL A 146 26.64 7.56 25.81
C VAL A 146 26.06 6.18 25.50
N GLU A 147 26.74 5.11 25.88
CA GLU A 147 26.26 3.73 25.74
C GLU A 147 24.95 3.51 26.49
N ARG A 148 24.86 3.89 27.77
CA ARG A 148 23.61 3.81 28.54
C ARG A 148 22.47 4.59 27.88
N GLN A 149 22.74 5.81 27.45
CA GLN A 149 21.73 6.66 26.80
C GLN A 149 21.24 6.07 25.48
N ARG A 150 22.14 5.48 24.68
CA ARG A 150 21.76 4.77 23.45
C ARG A 150 20.86 3.57 23.76
N LYS A 151 21.22 2.78 24.77
CA LYS A 151 20.42 1.64 25.21
C LYS A 151 19.02 2.07 25.68
N GLU A 152 18.93 3.15 26.46
CA GLU A 152 17.64 3.71 26.90
C GLU A 152 16.78 4.21 25.72
N GLU A 153 17.37 4.92 24.76
CA GLU A 153 16.67 5.37 23.54
C GLU A 153 16.17 4.18 22.71
N TRP A 154 17.02 3.16 22.56
CA TRP A 154 16.69 1.95 21.82
C TRP A 154 15.57 1.14 22.48
N GLU A 155 15.68 0.84 23.78
CA GLU A 155 14.63 0.12 24.52
C GLU A 155 13.30 0.89 24.46
N MET A 156 13.34 2.22 24.55
CA MET A 156 12.15 3.04 24.36
C MET A 156 11.55 2.86 22.97
N LEU A 157 12.34 3.00 21.89
CA LEU A 157 11.84 2.86 20.52
C LEU A 157 11.28 1.46 20.24
N ARG A 158 11.94 0.41 20.74
CA ARG A 158 11.46 -0.97 20.64
C ARG A 158 10.11 -1.14 21.34
N ASN A 159 10.00 -0.67 22.59
CA ASN A 159 8.76 -0.74 23.35
C ASN A 159 7.64 0.09 22.69
N GLN A 160 7.98 1.21 22.04
CA GLN A 160 7.01 2.00 21.26
C GLN A 160 6.54 1.27 20.00
N ALA A 161 7.43 0.57 19.30
CA ALA A 161 7.08 -0.25 18.14
C ALA A 161 6.17 -1.43 18.55
N GLU A 162 6.50 -2.11 19.66
CA GLU A 162 5.67 -3.18 20.23
C GLU A 162 4.30 -2.68 20.68
N ALA A 163 4.23 -1.59 21.43
CA ALA A 163 2.95 -0.99 21.83
C ALA A 163 2.13 -0.51 20.61
N GLY A 164 2.82 -0.01 19.58
CA GLY A 164 2.22 0.36 18.30
C GLY A 164 1.58 -0.83 17.60
N ARG A 165 2.19 -2.03 17.67
CA ARG A 165 1.66 -3.27 17.07
C ARG A 165 0.21 -3.52 17.49
N ASP A 166 -0.05 -3.52 18.79
CA ASP A 166 -1.38 -3.82 19.32
C ASP A 166 -2.42 -2.77 18.92
N GLU A 167 -2.01 -1.50 18.82
CA GLU A 167 -2.89 -0.45 18.34
C GLU A 167 -3.16 -0.56 16.83
N TYR A 168 -2.14 -0.84 16.01
CA TYR A 168 -2.32 -1.05 14.57
C TYR A 168 -3.23 -2.24 14.27
N LYS A 169 -3.12 -3.34 15.04
CA LYS A 169 -4.04 -4.50 14.95
C LYS A 169 -5.50 -4.12 15.22
N LYS A 170 -5.75 -3.32 16.24
CA LYS A 170 -7.12 -2.81 16.53
C LYS A 170 -7.61 -1.87 15.44
N LEU A 171 -6.74 -1.00 14.93
CA LEU A 171 -7.12 -0.03 13.90
C LEU A 171 -7.44 -0.71 12.55
N ILE A 172 -6.65 -1.72 12.13
CA ILE A 172 -6.93 -2.44 10.89
C ILE A 172 -8.28 -3.16 10.96
N GLU A 173 -8.64 -3.78 12.09
CA GLU A 173 -9.96 -4.39 12.28
C GLU A 173 -11.10 -3.38 12.11
N ILE A 174 -10.95 -2.17 12.67
CA ILE A 174 -11.94 -1.09 12.55
C ILE A 174 -12.09 -0.66 11.08
N VAL A 175 -10.98 -0.45 10.37
CA VAL A 175 -10.99 -0.03 8.96
C VAL A 175 -11.58 -1.13 8.08
N GLN A 176 -11.20 -2.39 8.29
CA GLN A 176 -11.75 -3.54 7.57
C GLN A 176 -13.27 -3.67 7.80
N ALA A 177 -13.74 -3.53 9.04
CA ALA A 177 -15.17 -3.54 9.35
C ALA A 177 -15.91 -2.40 8.64
N SER A 178 -15.29 -1.22 8.53
CA SER A 178 -15.83 -0.10 7.74
C SER A 178 -15.94 -0.44 6.25
N GLN A 179 -14.88 -1.01 5.67
CA GLN A 179 -14.88 -1.43 4.26
C GLN A 179 -15.92 -2.52 3.96
N VAL A 180 -16.13 -3.49 4.88
CA VAL A 180 -17.20 -4.50 4.76
C VAL A 180 -18.58 -3.84 4.77
N LYS A 181 -18.81 -2.87 5.67
CA LYS A 181 -20.08 -2.12 5.70
C LYS A 181 -20.32 -1.32 4.42
N GLN A 182 -19.28 -0.71 3.85
CA GLN A 182 -19.39 0.01 2.58
C GLN A 182 -19.74 -0.92 1.42
N LEU A 183 -19.08 -2.10 1.35
CA LEU A 183 -19.40 -3.11 0.34
C LEU A 183 -20.85 -3.62 0.49
N GLN A 184 -21.30 -3.87 1.72
CA GLN A 184 -22.67 -4.31 1.98
C GLN A 184 -23.69 -3.24 1.58
N ALA A 185 -23.45 -1.96 1.89
CA ALA A 185 -24.32 -0.87 1.50
C ALA A 185 -24.43 -0.73 -0.04
N LYS A 186 -23.33 -0.95 -0.76
CA LYS A 186 -23.34 -1.04 -2.22
C LYS A 186 -24.19 -2.21 -2.71
N HIS A 187 -24.00 -3.41 -2.15
CA HIS A 187 -24.77 -4.61 -2.49
C HIS A 187 -26.28 -4.40 -2.29
N ASP A 188 -26.68 -3.76 -1.20
CA ASP A 188 -28.08 -3.47 -0.90
C ASP A 188 -28.68 -2.48 -1.92
N LYS A 189 -27.90 -1.46 -2.31
CA LYS A 189 -28.29 -0.52 -3.37
C LYS A 189 -28.45 -1.21 -4.72
N ASP A 190 -27.48 -2.04 -5.12
CA ASP A 190 -27.51 -2.77 -6.39
C ASP A 190 -28.74 -3.69 -6.48
N ILE A 191 -29.13 -4.34 -5.39
CA ILE A 191 -30.35 -5.17 -5.30
C ILE A 191 -31.60 -4.31 -5.48
N LYS A 192 -31.65 -3.15 -4.81
CA LYS A 192 -32.79 -2.23 -4.91
C LYS A 192 -32.96 -1.72 -6.35
N ASP A 193 -31.86 -1.32 -6.99
CA ASP A 193 -31.86 -0.82 -8.36
C ASP A 193 -32.23 -1.93 -9.36
N MET A 194 -31.72 -3.16 -9.17
CA MET A 194 -32.14 -4.33 -9.96
C MET A 194 -33.65 -4.57 -9.85
N ASN A 195 -34.20 -4.63 -8.64
CA ASN A 195 -35.63 -4.86 -8.43
C ASN A 195 -36.48 -3.75 -9.08
N ALA A 196 -36.06 -2.50 -8.98
CA ALA A 196 -36.74 -1.37 -9.65
C ALA A 196 -36.72 -1.53 -11.17
N ASN A 197 -35.59 -1.96 -11.75
CA ASN A 197 -35.47 -2.24 -13.18
C ASN A 197 -36.36 -3.40 -13.63
N GLN A 198 -36.48 -4.47 -12.83
CA GLN A 198 -37.38 -5.60 -13.14
C GLN A 198 -38.87 -5.18 -13.15
N VAL A 199 -39.28 -4.31 -12.23
CA VAL A 199 -40.63 -3.72 -12.23
C VAL A 199 -40.85 -2.88 -13.47
N LYS A 200 -39.90 -1.99 -13.80
CA LYS A 200 -39.98 -1.12 -14.99
C LYS A 200 -40.09 -1.93 -16.28
N MET A 201 -39.23 -2.93 -16.45
CA MET A 201 -39.28 -3.85 -17.60
C MET A 201 -40.64 -4.57 -17.70
N SER A 202 -41.21 -5.01 -16.58
CA SER A 202 -42.50 -5.69 -16.57
C SER A 202 -43.64 -4.77 -17.02
N VAL A 203 -43.61 -3.51 -16.59
CA VAL A 203 -44.59 -2.48 -17.00
C VAL A 203 -44.42 -2.13 -18.49
N GLU A 204 -43.19 -1.96 -18.96
CA GLU A 204 -42.89 -1.69 -20.37
C GLU A 204 -43.33 -2.83 -21.27
N THR A 205 -43.01 -4.08 -20.89
CA THR A 205 -43.48 -5.28 -21.61
C THR A 205 -45.00 -5.31 -21.73
N ALA A 206 -45.73 -4.98 -20.66
CA ALA A 206 -47.19 -4.94 -20.71
C ALA A 206 -47.71 -3.85 -21.67
N LYS A 207 -47.10 -2.65 -21.64
CA LYS A 207 -47.43 -1.56 -22.56
C LYS A 207 -47.14 -1.93 -24.02
N GLU A 208 -46.01 -2.56 -24.30
CA GLU A 208 -45.63 -3.02 -25.64
C GLU A 208 -46.66 -3.99 -26.21
N VAL A 209 -47.06 -5.01 -25.45
CA VAL A 209 -48.06 -6.00 -25.90
C VAL A 209 -49.42 -5.35 -26.15
N MET A 210 -49.82 -4.38 -25.32
CA MET A 210 -51.12 -3.70 -25.48
C MET A 210 -51.14 -2.76 -26.69
N ASN A 211 -50.01 -2.12 -26.99
CA ASN A 211 -49.86 -1.20 -28.11
C ASN A 211 -49.51 -1.90 -29.44
N ASP A 212 -49.24 -3.21 -29.42
CA ASP A 212 -48.95 -4.00 -30.60
C ASP A 212 -50.18 -4.10 -31.51
N LYS A 213 -50.10 -3.44 -32.69
CA LYS A 213 -51.15 -3.42 -33.70
C LYS A 213 -51.29 -4.74 -34.46
N ALA A 214 -50.30 -5.63 -34.40
CA ALA A 214 -50.38 -6.95 -35.02
C ALA A 214 -51.32 -7.89 -34.25
N LEU A 215 -51.54 -7.65 -32.96
CA LEU A 215 -52.44 -8.42 -32.10
C LEU A 215 -53.85 -7.83 -32.13
N LYS A 216 -54.73 -8.41 -32.94
CA LYS A 216 -56.06 -7.85 -33.23
C LYS A 216 -57.10 -8.17 -32.16
N THR A 217 -57.00 -9.32 -31.48
CA THR A 217 -57.98 -9.75 -30.47
C THR A 217 -57.44 -9.65 -29.05
N LYS A 218 -58.34 -9.50 -28.08
CA LYS A 218 -57.99 -9.55 -26.65
C LYS A 218 -57.32 -10.88 -26.29
N GLY A 219 -57.81 -11.99 -26.83
CA GLY A 219 -57.24 -13.32 -26.59
C GLY A 219 -55.79 -13.44 -27.07
N ASP A 220 -55.45 -12.85 -28.22
CA ASP A 220 -54.07 -12.85 -28.74
C ASP A 220 -53.13 -12.01 -27.87
N LYS A 221 -53.59 -10.83 -27.43
CA LYS A 221 -52.84 -9.97 -26.49
C LYS A 221 -52.61 -10.67 -25.15
N ASP A 222 -53.63 -11.32 -24.59
CA ASP A 222 -53.51 -12.05 -23.33
C ASP A 222 -52.57 -13.26 -23.45
N ARG A 223 -52.64 -13.99 -24.58
CA ARG A 223 -51.70 -15.10 -24.86
C ARG A 223 -50.26 -14.59 -24.93
N ARG A 224 -50.02 -13.52 -25.70
CA ARG A 224 -48.67 -12.95 -25.85
C ARG A 224 -48.14 -12.38 -24.54
N LEU A 225 -48.99 -11.73 -23.75
CA LEU A 225 -48.62 -11.19 -22.44
C LEU A 225 -48.19 -12.31 -21.48
N ARG A 226 -48.90 -13.45 -21.45
CA ARG A 226 -48.52 -14.61 -20.62
C ARG A 226 -47.15 -15.17 -21.00
N GLU A 227 -46.91 -15.37 -22.30
CA GLU A 227 -45.62 -15.85 -22.81
C GLU A 227 -44.47 -14.89 -22.44
N LYS A 228 -44.66 -13.59 -22.63
CA LYS A 228 -43.68 -12.57 -22.26
C LYS A 228 -43.43 -12.49 -20.76
N LYS A 229 -44.47 -12.63 -19.94
CA LYS A 229 -44.32 -12.71 -18.47
C LYS A 229 -43.48 -13.91 -18.05
N GLU A 230 -43.69 -15.08 -18.66
CA GLU A 230 -42.88 -16.26 -18.38
C GLU A 230 -41.41 -16.06 -18.76
N GLN A 231 -41.15 -15.47 -19.94
CA GLN A 231 -39.79 -15.10 -20.38
C GLN A 231 -39.13 -14.11 -19.41
N ASN A 232 -39.85 -13.08 -18.97
CA ASN A 232 -39.34 -12.11 -18.00
C ASN A 232 -39.00 -12.78 -16.66
N THR A 233 -39.85 -13.67 -16.15
CA THR A 233 -39.56 -14.42 -14.91
C THR A 233 -38.26 -15.22 -15.01
N LYS A 234 -38.03 -15.93 -16.13
CA LYS A 234 -36.78 -16.67 -16.37
C LYS A 234 -35.57 -15.73 -16.39
N LYS A 235 -35.68 -14.59 -17.08
CA LYS A 235 -34.63 -13.56 -17.14
C LYS A 235 -34.32 -12.99 -15.75
N PHE A 236 -35.33 -12.62 -14.97
CA PHE A 236 -35.17 -12.07 -13.62
C PHE A 236 -34.52 -13.05 -12.65
N MET A 237 -34.86 -14.35 -12.73
CA MET A 237 -34.18 -15.38 -11.93
C MET A 237 -32.69 -15.46 -12.30
N GLN A 238 -32.36 -15.42 -13.59
CA GLN A 238 -30.97 -15.46 -14.04
C GLN A 238 -30.19 -14.21 -13.59
N GLU A 239 -30.78 -13.02 -13.69
CA GLU A 239 -30.18 -11.76 -13.19
C GLU A 239 -29.87 -11.84 -11.68
N ARG A 240 -30.82 -12.31 -10.88
CA ARG A 240 -30.64 -12.48 -9.43
C ARG A 240 -29.50 -13.46 -9.12
N LYS A 241 -29.44 -14.59 -9.84
CA LYS A 241 -28.35 -15.57 -9.70
C LYS A 241 -26.99 -14.94 -10.05
N THR A 242 -26.91 -14.17 -11.14
CA THR A 242 -25.68 -13.49 -11.55
C THR A 242 -25.21 -12.48 -10.50
N VAL A 243 -26.12 -11.67 -9.96
CA VAL A 243 -25.77 -10.71 -8.90
C VAL A 243 -25.34 -11.40 -7.61
N GLN A 244 -26.02 -12.48 -7.21
CA GLN A 244 -25.61 -13.26 -6.03
C GLN A 244 -24.18 -13.81 -6.18
N ILE A 245 -23.86 -14.37 -7.35
CA ILE A 245 -22.51 -14.87 -7.65
C ILE A 245 -21.49 -13.72 -7.64
N LYS A 246 -21.82 -12.57 -8.24
CA LYS A 246 -20.96 -11.37 -8.24
C LYS A 246 -20.67 -10.89 -6.83
N GLN A 247 -21.70 -10.72 -5.99
CA GLN A 247 -21.57 -10.30 -4.60
C GLN A 247 -20.74 -11.27 -3.77
N GLY A 248 -20.91 -12.59 -3.99
CA GLY A 248 -20.08 -13.63 -3.36
C GLY A 248 -18.60 -13.47 -3.70
N ARG A 249 -18.28 -13.30 -4.99
CA ARG A 249 -16.89 -13.08 -5.46
C ARG A 249 -16.29 -11.78 -4.90
N GLU A 250 -17.06 -10.70 -4.85
CA GLU A 250 -16.58 -9.43 -4.30
C GLU A 250 -16.27 -9.55 -2.80
N LYS A 251 -17.10 -10.26 -2.03
CA LYS A 251 -16.85 -10.52 -0.59
C LYS A 251 -15.58 -11.36 -0.38
N GLU A 252 -15.41 -12.41 -1.18
CA GLU A 252 -14.22 -13.27 -1.11
C GLU A 252 -12.94 -12.49 -1.47
N LYS A 253 -12.97 -11.72 -2.56
CA LYS A 253 -11.84 -10.84 -2.93
C LYS A 253 -11.48 -9.86 -1.83
N LEU A 254 -12.48 -9.19 -1.23
CA LEU A 254 -12.25 -8.25 -0.14
C LEU A 254 -11.61 -8.95 1.06
N LYS A 255 -12.08 -10.14 1.42
CA LYS A 255 -11.51 -10.95 2.49
C LYS A 255 -10.04 -11.31 2.21
N THR A 256 -9.71 -11.76 1.01
CA THR A 256 -8.32 -12.06 0.64
C THR A 256 -7.43 -10.81 0.67
N ILE A 257 -7.95 -9.64 0.28
CA ILE A 257 -7.23 -8.37 0.40
C ILE A 257 -6.96 -8.04 1.87
N HIS A 258 -7.97 -8.18 2.73
CA HIS A 258 -7.86 -7.96 4.17
C HIS A 258 -6.82 -8.86 4.83
N GLU A 259 -6.83 -10.15 4.52
CA GLU A 259 -5.84 -11.12 5.02
C GLU A 259 -4.41 -10.73 4.62
N LYS A 260 -4.20 -10.35 3.36
CA LYS A 260 -2.90 -9.88 2.87
C LYS A 260 -2.45 -8.59 3.56
N GLN A 261 -3.37 -7.64 3.76
CA GLN A 261 -3.06 -6.38 4.44
C GLN A 261 -2.64 -6.60 5.90
N VAL A 262 -3.30 -7.54 6.61
CA VAL A 262 -2.91 -7.91 7.97
C VAL A 262 -1.53 -8.56 7.99
N ALA A 263 -1.28 -9.52 7.09
CA ALA A 263 0.02 -10.19 7.02
C ALA A 263 1.16 -9.21 6.69
N ASN A 264 0.95 -8.30 5.74
CA ASN A 264 1.93 -7.28 5.38
C ASN A 264 2.19 -6.32 6.55
N LEU A 265 1.13 -5.88 7.24
CA LEU A 265 1.23 -4.99 8.39
C LEU A 265 2.04 -5.65 9.52
N ASP A 266 1.76 -6.92 9.84
CA ASP A 266 2.52 -7.68 10.84
C ASP A 266 3.99 -7.84 10.42
N GLY A 267 4.26 -8.09 9.13
CA GLY A 267 5.60 -8.16 8.57
C GLY A 267 6.38 -6.84 8.70
N ASP A 268 5.76 -5.70 8.34
CA ASP A 268 6.36 -4.37 8.43
C ASP A 268 6.68 -3.99 9.89
N ILE A 269 5.78 -4.31 10.83
CA ILE A 269 5.98 -4.08 12.26
C ILE A 269 7.13 -4.96 12.79
N GLN A 270 7.16 -6.24 12.40
CA GLN A 270 8.21 -7.16 12.81
C GLN A 270 9.58 -6.72 12.27
N ALA A 271 9.66 -6.33 10.98
CA ALA A 271 10.87 -5.79 10.39
C ALA A 271 11.37 -4.53 11.11
N THR A 272 10.46 -3.65 11.55
CA THR A 272 10.80 -2.46 12.34
C THR A 272 11.40 -2.83 13.71
N ILE A 273 10.83 -3.81 14.40
CA ILE A 273 11.33 -4.29 15.70
C ILE A 273 12.69 -5.00 15.53
N GLU A 274 12.86 -5.78 14.47
CA GLU A 274 14.12 -6.45 14.14
C GLU A 274 15.22 -5.46 13.77
N MET A 275 14.90 -4.41 12.99
CA MET A 275 15.83 -3.33 12.67
C MET A 275 16.39 -2.71 13.96
N TYR A 276 15.52 -2.33 14.90
CA TYR A 276 15.97 -1.84 16.19
C TYR A 276 16.82 -2.88 16.93
N THR A 277 16.41 -4.14 16.95
CA THR A 277 17.18 -5.21 17.62
C THR A 277 18.58 -5.38 17.05
N ASN A 278 18.71 -5.31 15.72
CA ASN A 278 19.98 -5.43 15.03
C ASN A 278 20.87 -4.20 15.25
N GLU A 279 20.31 -2.99 15.27
CA GLU A 279 21.06 -1.77 15.58
C GLU A 279 21.71 -1.84 16.97
N ALA A 280 21.01 -2.36 17.97
CA ALA A 280 21.56 -2.55 19.30
C ALA A 280 22.69 -3.58 19.34
N MET A 281 22.52 -4.71 18.66
CA MET A 281 23.56 -5.72 18.55
C MET A 281 24.81 -5.18 17.84
N GLN A 282 24.63 -4.40 16.77
CA GLN A 282 25.76 -3.76 16.08
C GLN A 282 26.50 -2.76 16.98
N LEU A 283 25.78 -2.04 17.84
CA LEU A 283 26.38 -1.11 18.79
C LEU A 283 27.17 -1.83 19.89
N ASP A 284 26.66 -2.93 20.44
CA ASP A 284 27.38 -3.76 21.42
C ASP A 284 28.67 -4.36 20.83
N ILE A 285 28.66 -4.71 19.54
CA ILE A 285 29.84 -5.26 18.85
C ILE A 285 30.83 -4.14 18.46
N SER A 286 30.32 -2.93 18.21
CA SER A 286 31.11 -1.76 17.86
C SER A 286 31.75 -1.17 19.13
N SER A 287 32.93 -1.67 19.53
CA SER A 287 33.72 -1.02 20.59
C SER A 287 34.16 0.38 20.16
N LYS A 288 33.35 1.40 20.45
CA LYS A 288 33.72 2.80 20.23
C LYS A 288 33.99 3.41 21.58
N THR A 289 35.27 3.47 21.93
CA THR A 289 35.76 4.41 22.91
C THR A 289 35.47 5.81 22.35
N GLU A 290 34.49 6.49 22.93
CA GLU A 290 34.07 7.82 22.52
C GLU A 290 34.56 8.83 23.55
N PHE A 291 35.16 9.91 23.06
CA PHE A 291 35.54 11.05 23.87
C PHE A 291 34.94 12.31 23.25
N PHE A 292 34.58 13.24 24.11
CA PHE A 292 34.15 14.56 23.69
C PHE A 292 35.38 15.48 23.61
N VAL A 293 35.52 16.24 22.51
CA VAL A 293 36.56 17.27 22.31
C VAL A 293 35.95 18.64 22.45
#